data_AF-A0A7W0YB28-F1
#
_entry.id   AF-A0A7W0YB28-F1
#
_cell.length_a   1.000
_cell.length_b   1.000
_cell.length_c   1.000
_cell.angle_alpha   90.00
_cell.angle_beta   90.00
_cell.angle_gamma   90.00
#
_symmetry.space_group_name_H-M   'P 1'
#
loop_
_entity.id
_entity.type
_entity.pdbx_description
1 polymer ?
#
loop_
_entity_poly.entity_id
_entity_poly.type
_entity_poly.pdbx_seq_one_letter_code
_entity_poly.pdbx_strand_id
1 'polypeptide(L)'
;NETPESIKPLVERHLEAEGYKVVHETPDAATRMKHPKIVRVDWGAGYPPARTPLDLPLSREIAKIMTAAGHEPVLLPTVGGSIPMYLFQQPNDTPVIGLPIANHDDNQHAADENLRLQNLWEGVEVYAALFAGLDGR
;
A
#
# COMPACT_ATOMS: atom_id res chain seq x y z
N ASN A 1 -2.74 3.77 -14.60
CA ASN A 1 -2.87 3.46 -13.17
C ASN A 1 -3.86 2.33 -13.01
N GLU A 2 -3.44 1.25 -12.39
CA GLU A 2 -4.34 0.13 -12.09
C GLU A 2 -5.31 0.55 -10.98
N THR A 3 -6.60 0.28 -11.17
CA THR A 3 -7.65 0.41 -10.16
C THR A 3 -8.28 -0.96 -9.90
N PRO A 4 -8.88 -1.21 -8.72
CA PRO A 4 -9.63 -2.43 -8.48
C PRO A 4 -10.64 -2.72 -9.59
N GLU A 5 -11.38 -1.70 -10.03
CA GLU A 5 -12.40 -1.80 -11.10
C GLU A 5 -11.80 -2.22 -12.45
N SER A 6 -10.58 -1.77 -12.75
CA SER A 6 -9.87 -2.16 -13.98
C SER A 6 -9.36 -3.60 -13.95
N ILE A 7 -9.04 -4.13 -12.76
CA ILE A 7 -8.45 -5.47 -12.58
C ILE A 7 -9.51 -6.57 -12.51
N LYS A 8 -10.65 -6.32 -11.88
CA LYS A 8 -11.77 -7.27 -11.75
C LYS A 8 -12.12 -8.00 -13.08
N PRO A 9 -12.39 -7.30 -14.20
CA PRO A 9 -12.71 -7.96 -15.46
C PRO A 9 -11.52 -8.71 -16.09
N LEU A 10 -10.27 -8.34 -15.77
CA LEU A 10 -9.09 -9.05 -16.26
C LEU A 10 -8.93 -10.41 -15.56
N VAL A 11 -9.17 -10.45 -14.25
CA VAL A 11 -9.15 -11.70 -13.47
C VAL A 11 -10.26 -12.63 -13.94
N GLU A 12 -11.48 -12.14 -14.11
CA GLU A 12 -12.59 -12.96 -14.60
C GLU A 12 -12.34 -13.50 -16.01
N ARG A 13 -11.80 -12.67 -16.91
CA ARG A 13 -11.42 -13.13 -18.26
C ARG A 13 -10.36 -14.22 -18.21
N HIS A 14 -9.40 -14.12 -17.29
CA HIS A 14 -8.40 -15.17 -17.10
C HIS A 14 -9.06 -16.48 -16.59
N LEU A 15 -9.97 -16.39 -15.62
CA LEU A 15 -10.73 -17.56 -15.14
C LEU A 15 -11.53 -18.22 -16.28
N GLU A 16 -12.18 -17.42 -17.13
CA GLU A 16 -12.89 -17.92 -18.31
C GLU A 16 -11.94 -18.59 -19.31
N ALA A 17 -10.76 -18.02 -19.55
CA ALA A 17 -9.73 -18.61 -20.42
C ALA A 17 -9.21 -19.96 -19.89
N GLU A 18 -9.19 -20.16 -18.56
CA GLU A 18 -8.88 -21.44 -17.90
C GLU A 18 -10.05 -22.45 -17.93
N GLY A 19 -11.15 -22.08 -18.61
CA GLY A 19 -12.33 -22.92 -18.85
C GLY A 19 -13.36 -22.91 -17.72
N TYR A 20 -13.29 -21.97 -16.78
CA TYR A 20 -14.31 -21.82 -15.74
C TYR A 20 -15.51 -21.04 -16.27
N LYS A 21 -16.72 -21.47 -15.90
CA LYS A 21 -17.88 -20.60 -15.91
C LYS A 21 -17.83 -19.72 -14.67
N VAL A 22 -17.59 -18.41 -14.85
CA VAL A 22 -17.69 -17.41 -13.77
C VAL A 22 -19.17 -17.15 -13.46
N VAL A 23 -19.50 -17.13 -12.16
CA VAL A 23 -20.79 -16.74 -11.60
C VAL A 23 -20.58 -15.81 -10.40
N HIS A 24 -21.55 -14.95 -10.10
CA HIS A 24 -21.51 -14.07 -8.91
C HIS A 24 -22.46 -14.52 -7.80
N GLU A 25 -23.46 -15.33 -8.15
CA GLU A 25 -24.39 -15.93 -7.20
C GLU A 25 -24.08 -17.41 -6.98
N THR A 26 -24.68 -18.00 -5.94
CA THR A 26 -24.60 -19.45 -5.74
C THR A 26 -25.25 -20.18 -6.93
N PRO A 27 -24.53 -21.02 -7.68
CA PRO A 27 -25.07 -21.65 -8.88
C PRO A 27 -26.08 -22.74 -8.49
N ASP A 28 -27.19 -22.78 -9.24
CA ASP A 28 -28.24 -23.78 -9.10
C ASP A 28 -27.82 -25.16 -9.67
N ALA A 29 -28.67 -26.16 -9.49
CA ALA A 29 -28.39 -27.53 -9.96
C ALA A 29 -28.21 -27.61 -11.48
N ALA A 30 -29.02 -26.88 -12.24
CA ALA A 30 -28.96 -26.87 -13.70
C ALA A 30 -27.62 -26.30 -14.21
N THR A 31 -27.17 -25.18 -13.63
CA THR A 31 -25.87 -24.57 -13.94
C THR A 31 -24.73 -25.52 -13.63
N ARG A 32 -24.79 -26.20 -12.46
CA ARG A 32 -23.80 -27.21 -12.04
C ARG A 32 -23.72 -28.41 -12.96
N MET A 33 -24.84 -28.86 -13.53
CA MET A 33 -24.85 -29.97 -14.49
C MET A 33 -24.33 -29.54 -15.88
N LYS A 34 -24.54 -28.28 -16.28
CA LYS A 34 -24.19 -27.79 -17.62
C LYS A 34 -22.70 -27.46 -17.78
N HIS A 35 -22.03 -27.06 -16.70
CA HIS A 35 -20.65 -26.58 -16.75
C HIS A 35 -19.71 -27.48 -15.93
N PRO A 36 -18.67 -28.08 -16.54
CA PRO A 36 -17.76 -28.98 -15.84
C PRO A 36 -16.85 -28.26 -14.83
N LYS A 37 -16.63 -26.95 -15.00
CA LYS A 37 -15.91 -26.08 -14.07
C LYS A 37 -16.72 -24.81 -13.82
N ILE A 38 -16.96 -24.50 -12.55
CA ILE A 38 -17.66 -23.27 -12.13
C ILE A 38 -16.85 -22.62 -11.01
N VAL A 39 -16.70 -21.31 -11.06
CA VAL A 39 -16.12 -20.52 -9.97
C VAL A 39 -17.09 -19.40 -9.60
N ARG A 40 -17.38 -19.25 -8.30
CA ARG A 40 -18.11 -18.09 -7.80
C ARG A 40 -17.11 -17.01 -7.43
N VAL A 41 -17.23 -15.85 -8.05
CA VAL A 41 -16.40 -14.68 -7.77
C VAL A 41 -17.20 -13.68 -6.97
N ASP A 42 -16.73 -13.42 -5.75
CA ASP A 42 -17.27 -12.41 -4.84
C ASP A 42 -16.19 -11.36 -4.59
N TRP A 43 -16.44 -10.14 -5.06
CA TRP A 43 -15.46 -9.07 -5.02
C TRP A 43 -15.67 -8.19 -3.78
N GLY A 44 -14.65 -8.10 -2.94
CA GLY A 44 -14.58 -7.10 -1.89
C GLY A 44 -14.33 -5.67 -2.41
N ALA A 45 -14.32 -4.74 -1.47
CA ALA A 45 -13.80 -3.40 -1.68
C ALA A 45 -12.28 -3.45 -1.88
N GLY A 46 -11.75 -2.46 -2.60
CA GLY A 46 -10.34 -2.21 -2.77
C GLY A 46 -10.12 -0.73 -3.05
N TYR A 47 -8.87 -0.31 -3.15
CA TYR A 47 -8.54 1.08 -3.47
C TYR A 47 -7.33 1.18 -4.40
N PRO A 48 -7.22 2.26 -5.18
CA PRO A 48 -6.09 2.47 -6.07
C PRO A 48 -4.78 2.66 -5.29
N PRO A 49 -3.62 2.37 -5.91
CA PRO A 49 -2.34 2.69 -5.32
C PRO A 49 -2.15 4.21 -5.22
N ALA A 50 -1.31 4.61 -4.27
CA ALA A 50 -0.85 5.98 -4.10
C ALA A 50 0.68 6.02 -4.22
N ARG A 51 1.21 7.10 -4.80
CA ARG A 51 2.65 7.30 -4.97
C ARG A 51 2.97 8.78 -4.92
N THR A 52 3.93 9.14 -4.08
CA THR A 52 4.52 10.48 -4.04
C THR A 52 5.86 10.45 -4.79
N PRO A 53 6.07 11.33 -5.79
CA PRO A 53 7.36 11.42 -6.47
C PRO A 53 8.50 11.78 -5.51
N LEU A 54 9.64 11.10 -5.65
CA LEU A 54 10.82 11.29 -4.77
C LEU A 54 11.58 12.58 -5.08
N ASP A 55 11.31 13.22 -6.21
CA ASP A 55 11.99 14.41 -6.69
C ASP A 55 11.24 15.72 -6.39
N LEU A 56 10.09 15.65 -5.71
CA LEU A 56 9.40 16.84 -5.20
C LEU A 56 10.28 17.63 -4.24
N PRO A 57 10.11 18.97 -4.16
CA PRO A 57 10.80 19.79 -3.17
C PRO A 57 10.63 19.27 -1.74
N LEU A 58 9.41 18.86 -1.37
CA LEU A 58 9.13 18.30 -0.04
C LEU A 58 9.85 16.95 0.19
N SER A 59 9.83 16.04 -0.79
CA SER A 59 10.50 14.74 -0.70
C SER A 59 12.02 14.90 -0.49
N ARG A 60 12.64 15.79 -1.27
CA ARG A 60 14.07 16.11 -1.13
C ARG A 60 14.38 16.79 0.19
N GLU A 61 13.48 17.65 0.68
CA GLU A 61 13.68 18.34 1.95
C GLU A 61 13.63 17.37 3.13
N ILE A 62 12.63 16.49 3.18
CA ILE A 62 12.52 15.48 4.23
C ILE A 62 13.80 14.64 4.28
N ALA A 63 14.31 14.20 3.13
CA ALA A 63 15.56 13.46 3.06
C ALA A 63 16.74 14.26 3.63
N LYS A 64 16.87 15.55 3.27
CA LYS A 64 17.92 16.43 3.81
C LYS A 64 17.83 16.62 5.31
N ILE A 65 16.62 16.84 5.84
CA ILE A 65 16.40 17.01 7.29
C ILE A 65 16.83 15.75 8.03
N MET A 66 16.44 14.57 7.53
CA MET A 66 16.84 13.28 8.11
C MET A 66 18.37 13.12 8.09
N THR A 67 19.03 13.34 6.94
CA THR A 67 20.50 13.27 6.83
C THR A 67 21.18 14.25 7.78
N ALA A 68 20.68 15.48 7.91
CA ALA A 68 21.22 16.47 8.84
C ALA A 68 21.04 16.08 10.31
N ALA A 69 20.01 15.29 10.63
CA ALA A 69 19.79 14.70 11.94
C ALA A 69 20.62 13.41 12.17
N GLY A 70 21.49 13.02 11.23
CA GLY A 70 22.33 11.83 11.33
C GLY A 70 21.68 10.54 10.83
N HIS A 71 20.51 10.63 10.19
CA HIS A 71 19.72 9.49 9.72
C HIS A 71 19.66 9.47 8.19
N GLU A 72 20.49 8.68 7.54
CA GLU A 72 20.50 8.59 6.07
C GLU A 72 19.32 7.73 5.55
N PRO A 73 18.34 8.31 4.84
CA PRO A 73 17.14 7.59 4.45
C PRO A 73 17.34 6.74 3.18
N VAL A 74 16.71 5.57 3.16
CA VAL A 74 16.50 4.81 1.91
C VAL A 74 15.22 5.30 1.25
N LEU A 75 15.34 5.82 0.03
CA LEU A 75 14.21 6.36 -0.72
C LEU A 75 13.56 5.28 -1.58
N LEU A 76 12.34 4.87 -1.21
CA LEU A 76 11.55 3.90 -1.97
C LEU A 76 10.38 4.60 -2.67
N PRO A 77 10.20 4.44 -3.99
CA PRO A 77 9.09 5.05 -4.71
C PRO A 77 7.76 4.37 -4.40
N THR A 78 7.79 3.12 -3.95
CA THR A 78 6.61 2.33 -3.54
C THR A 78 7.09 1.24 -2.59
N VAL A 79 6.29 0.94 -1.59
CA VAL A 79 6.50 -0.11 -0.60
C VAL A 79 5.30 -1.07 -0.66
N GLY A 80 5.54 -2.36 -0.42
CA GLY A 80 4.47 -3.34 -0.33
C GLY A 80 3.52 -3.08 0.84
N GLY A 81 2.39 -3.78 0.86
CA GLY A 81 1.33 -3.52 1.84
C GLY A 81 0.33 -2.48 1.34
N SER A 82 -0.61 -2.10 2.20
CA SER A 82 -1.72 -1.24 1.79
C SER A 82 -2.13 -0.33 2.94
N ILE A 83 -1.95 0.97 2.73
CA ILE A 83 -2.49 2.06 3.56
C ILE A 83 -3.25 2.97 2.60
N PRO A 84 -4.48 3.43 2.91
CA PRO A 84 -5.32 4.19 1.98
C PRO A 84 -4.84 5.65 1.81
N MET A 85 -3.56 5.85 1.49
CA MET A 85 -2.93 7.17 1.29
C MET A 85 -3.59 7.99 0.18
N TYR A 86 -4.22 7.32 -0.80
CA TYR A 86 -4.96 7.98 -1.88
C TYR A 86 -6.05 8.94 -1.36
N LEU A 87 -6.62 8.67 -0.17
CA LEU A 87 -7.63 9.51 0.45
C LEU A 87 -7.11 10.91 0.78
N PHE A 88 -5.81 11.03 1.07
CA PHE A 88 -5.17 12.33 1.33
C PHE A 88 -4.57 12.92 0.06
N GLN A 89 -4.05 12.07 -0.83
CA GLN A 89 -3.39 12.52 -2.05
C GLN A 89 -4.38 13.05 -3.10
N GLN A 90 -5.48 12.36 -3.36
CA GLN A 90 -6.37 12.68 -4.50
C GLN A 90 -7.20 13.96 -4.36
N PRO A 91 -7.73 14.35 -3.19
CA PRO A 91 -8.60 15.52 -3.11
C PRO A 91 -7.91 16.82 -3.55
N ASN A 92 -6.63 16.99 -3.18
CA ASN A 92 -5.89 18.24 -3.32
C ASN A 92 -4.44 18.05 -3.83
N ASP A 93 -4.13 16.94 -4.49
CA ASP A 93 -2.76 16.56 -4.90
C ASP A 93 -1.73 16.67 -3.77
N THR A 94 -2.15 16.40 -2.53
CA THR A 94 -1.31 16.59 -1.34
C THR A 94 -0.28 15.47 -1.27
N PRO A 95 1.04 15.78 -1.23
CA PRO A 95 2.05 14.74 -1.09
C PRO A 95 1.89 13.97 0.23
N VAL A 96 1.92 12.64 0.16
CA VAL A 96 1.86 11.76 1.34
C VAL A 96 3.12 10.90 1.36
N ILE A 97 3.88 10.98 2.45
CA ILE A 97 5.15 10.27 2.58
C ILE A 97 5.05 9.32 3.77
N GLY A 98 5.33 8.04 3.53
CA GLY A 98 5.45 7.03 4.58
C GLY A 98 6.84 7.06 5.19
N LEU A 99 6.92 7.05 6.51
CA LEU A 99 8.16 6.99 7.30
C LEU A 99 8.05 5.86 8.32
N PRO A 100 8.29 4.59 7.92
CA PRO A 100 8.20 3.47 8.84
C PRO A 100 9.35 3.54 9.85
N ILE A 101 9.03 3.31 11.12
CA ILE A 101 10.04 3.17 12.19
C ILE A 101 10.31 1.69 12.52
N ALA A 102 9.45 0.78 12.10
CA ALA A 102 9.61 -0.63 12.45
C ALA A 102 10.84 -1.26 11.77
N ASN A 103 11.41 -2.26 12.43
CA ASN A 103 12.51 -3.05 11.88
C ASN A 103 12.02 -4.01 10.79
N HIS A 104 12.90 -4.38 9.87
CA HIS A 104 12.57 -5.30 8.77
C HIS A 104 12.06 -6.70 9.21
N ASP A 105 12.38 -7.09 10.45
CA ASP A 105 12.03 -8.34 11.13
C ASP A 105 10.96 -8.12 12.22
N ASP A 106 10.11 -7.09 12.09
CA ASP A 106 9.07 -6.76 13.07
C ASP A 106 7.94 -7.79 13.17
N ASN A 107 7.79 -8.67 12.18
CA ASN A 107 6.73 -9.68 12.08
C ASN A 107 5.29 -9.11 12.13
N GLN A 108 5.03 -7.96 11.50
CA GLN A 108 3.67 -7.44 11.33
C GLN A 108 2.70 -8.52 10.82
N HIS A 109 1.55 -8.66 11.49
CA HIS A 109 0.52 -9.67 11.20
C HIS A 109 0.97 -11.14 11.39
N ALA A 110 2.05 -11.39 12.13
CA ALA A 110 2.54 -12.73 12.44
C ALA A 110 2.85 -12.88 13.94
N ALA A 111 3.25 -14.09 14.35
CA ALA A 111 3.68 -14.35 15.72
C ALA A 111 4.98 -13.59 16.03
N ASP A 112 5.18 -13.29 17.32
CA ASP A 112 6.36 -12.58 17.81
C ASP A 112 6.58 -11.21 17.12
N GLU A 113 5.48 -10.48 16.92
CA GLU A 113 5.49 -9.08 16.49
C GLU A 113 6.31 -8.23 17.48
N ASN A 114 7.29 -7.47 17.00
CA ASN A 114 8.27 -6.79 17.82
C ASN A 114 8.73 -5.44 17.25
N LEU A 115 9.31 -4.60 18.11
CA LEU A 115 9.97 -3.36 17.71
C LEU A 115 11.30 -3.23 18.45
N ARG A 116 12.39 -2.99 17.71
CA ARG A 116 13.69 -2.64 18.32
C ARG A 116 13.57 -1.29 19.04
N LEU A 117 13.99 -1.24 20.31
CA LEU A 117 13.94 0.01 21.08
C LEU A 117 14.74 1.14 20.42
N GLN A 118 15.89 0.82 19.81
CA GLN A 118 16.68 1.81 19.07
C GLN A 118 15.84 2.45 17.96
N ASN A 119 15.14 1.66 17.14
CA ASN A 119 14.26 2.15 16.09
C ASN A 119 13.15 3.06 16.62
N LEU A 120 12.59 2.76 17.81
CA LEU A 120 11.61 3.63 18.45
C LEU A 120 12.20 4.99 18.79
N TRP A 121 13.38 5.02 19.42
CA TRP A 121 14.06 6.25 19.81
C TRP A 121 14.54 7.07 18.61
N GLU A 122 15.19 6.44 17.64
CA GLU A 122 15.60 7.07 16.38
C GLU A 122 14.39 7.60 15.60
N GLY A 123 13.28 6.85 15.60
CA GLY A 123 12.01 7.31 15.04
C GLY A 123 11.53 8.61 15.69
N VAL A 124 11.55 8.70 17.02
CA VAL A 124 11.20 9.93 17.75
C VAL A 124 12.12 11.09 17.36
N GLU A 125 13.43 10.86 17.26
CA GLU A 125 14.39 11.88 16.82
C GLU A 125 14.12 12.37 15.40
N VAL A 126 13.86 11.45 14.46
CA VAL A 126 13.49 11.77 13.08
C VAL A 126 12.23 12.62 13.03
N TYR A 127 11.15 12.20 13.70
CA TYR A 127 9.90 12.98 13.71
C TYR A 127 10.09 14.36 14.37
N ALA A 128 10.86 14.46 15.45
CA ALA A 128 11.18 15.73 16.08
C ALA A 128 11.98 16.66 15.14
N ALA A 129 12.98 16.13 14.43
CA ALA A 129 13.75 16.87 13.44
C ALA A 129 12.87 17.35 12.28
N LEU A 130 11.94 16.51 11.81
CA LEU A 130 10.99 16.86 10.75
C LEU A 130 10.03 17.97 11.19
N PHE A 131 9.44 17.88 12.39
CA PHE A 131 8.56 18.95 12.89
C PHE A 131 9.33 20.27 13.05
N ALA A 132 10.51 20.24 13.68
CA ALA A 132 11.31 21.45 13.85
C ALA A 132 11.83 22.03 12.52
N GLY A 133 12.22 21.17 11.57
CA GLY A 133 12.80 21.58 10.30
C GLY A 133 11.78 22.01 9.24
N LEU A 134 10.54 21.52 9.34
CA LEU A 134 9.45 21.91 8.44
C LEU A 134 8.66 23.13 8.95
N ASP A 135 8.51 23.30 10.27
CA ASP A 135 7.83 24.46 10.90
C ASP A 135 8.65 25.76 10.83
N GLY A 136 9.94 25.70 10.50
CA GLY A 136 10.80 26.88 10.31
C GLY A 136 10.49 27.73 9.07
N ARG A 137 9.27 27.68 8.54
CA ARG A 137 8.80 28.38 7.35
C ARG A 137 7.50 29.14 7.59
#